data_AF-A0A0G3XBB2-F1
#
_entry.id   AF-A0A0G3XBB2-F1
#
_cell.length_a   1.000
_cell.length_b   1.000
_cell.length_c   1.000
_cell.angle_alpha   90.00
_cell.angle_beta   90.00
_cell.angle_gamma   90.00
#
_symmetry.space_group_name_H-M   'P 1'
#
loop_
_entity.id
_entity.type
_entity.pdbx_description
1 polymer ?
#
loop_
_entity_poly.entity_id
_entity_poly.type
_entity_poly.pdbx_seq_one_letter_code
_entity_poly.pdbx_strand_id
1 'polypeptide(L)'
;MNSPRTTLYRDKQNAKLMGVCSGIADYTGVNALWVRLGFLGLTFFAGGMTIPFYFLAGILLNKKPPHLYVDREEQQYWQRVRQSPKRTAREIRARMRDIDRRLADVETYYVSSNPRLTAEIERLR
;
A
#
# COMPACT_ATOMS: atom_id res chain seq x y z
N MET A 1 7.63 11.97 -9.36
CA MET A 1 8.22 11.75 -8.03
C MET A 1 7.79 10.38 -7.54
N ASN A 2 8.70 9.40 -7.49
CA ASN A 2 8.39 8.08 -6.94
C ASN A 2 8.46 8.16 -5.41
N SER A 3 7.39 7.78 -4.72
CA SER A 3 7.41 7.67 -3.26
C SER A 3 8.34 6.53 -2.85
N PRO A 4 9.09 6.62 -1.75
CA PRO A 4 9.89 5.50 -1.25
C PRO A 4 9.05 4.23 -1.15
N ARG A 5 7.81 4.38 -0.68
CA ARG A 5 6.81 3.30 -0.57
C ARG A 5 6.22 2.84 -1.90
N THR A 6 6.73 3.27 -3.05
CA THR A 6 6.30 2.75 -4.36
C THR A 6 7.45 2.25 -5.22
N THR A 7 8.65 2.18 -4.66
CA THR A 7 9.84 1.69 -5.38
C THR A 7 10.07 0.20 -5.17
N LEU A 8 10.69 -0.43 -6.16
CA LEU A 8 11.11 -1.83 -6.08
C LEU A 8 12.39 -1.92 -5.24
N TYR A 9 12.31 -2.63 -4.13
CA TYR A 9 13.44 -2.90 -3.25
C TYR A 9 13.81 -4.36 -3.25
N ARG A 10 15.09 -4.62 -2.99
CA ARG A 10 15.60 -5.96 -2.70
C ARG A 10 15.33 -6.29 -1.24
N ASP A 11 14.59 -7.36 -0.99
CA ASP A 11 14.34 -7.82 0.37
C ASP A 11 15.41 -8.84 0.79
N LYS A 12 16.40 -8.36 1.56
CA LYS A 12 17.44 -9.21 2.18
C LYS A 12 16.94 -9.99 3.39
N GLN A 13 15.83 -9.61 4.03
CA GLN A 13 15.35 -10.29 5.25
C GLN A 13 14.73 -11.65 4.91
N ASN A 14 13.98 -11.75 3.80
CA ASN A 14 13.42 -13.02 3.31
C ASN A 14 14.25 -13.64 2.15
N ALA A 15 15.52 -13.26 2.03
CA ALA A 15 16.39 -13.71 0.96
C ALA A 15 16.88 -15.16 1.18
N LYS A 16 16.91 -15.96 0.11
CA LYS A 16 17.67 -17.23 0.07
C LYS A 16 19.07 -17.08 -0.56
N LEU A 17 19.25 -16.16 -1.51
CA LEU A 17 20.54 -15.93 -2.22
C LEU A 17 20.88 -14.43 -2.28
N MET A 18 20.18 -13.65 -3.11
CA MET A 18 20.38 -12.18 -3.20
C MET A 18 19.11 -11.40 -2.85
N GLY A 19 17.99 -12.04 -2.52
CA GLY A 19 16.76 -11.33 -2.14
C GLY A 19 16.01 -10.66 -3.30
N VAL A 20 16.35 -11.03 -4.54
CA VAL A 20 15.71 -10.47 -5.75
C VAL A 20 14.30 -11.04 -5.92
N CYS A 21 14.13 -12.37 -5.83
CA CYS A 21 12.80 -12.99 -5.90
C CYS A 21 11.88 -12.55 -4.75
N SER A 22 12.42 -12.39 -3.54
CA SER A 22 11.65 -11.86 -2.40
C SER A 22 11.28 -10.38 -2.61
N GLY A 23 12.19 -9.57 -3.17
CA GLY A 23 11.88 -8.19 -3.54
C GLY A 23 10.80 -8.06 -4.62
N ILE A 24 10.85 -8.92 -5.65
CA ILE A 24 9.83 -8.98 -6.70
C ILE A 24 8.48 -9.42 -6.11
N ALA A 25 8.48 -10.42 -5.23
CA ALA A 25 7.28 -10.85 -4.51
C ALA A 25 6.68 -9.73 -3.65
N ASP A 26 7.53 -9.03 -2.89
CA ASP A 26 7.13 -7.89 -2.05
C ASP A 26 6.57 -6.71 -2.87
N TYR A 27 7.08 -6.51 -4.08
CA TYR A 27 6.63 -5.44 -4.95
C TYR A 27 5.34 -5.79 -5.68
N THR A 28 5.25 -7.01 -6.19
CA THR A 28 4.10 -7.49 -6.97
C THR A 28 2.95 -8.00 -6.11
N GLY A 29 3.18 -8.33 -4.84
CA GLY A 29 2.19 -8.98 -3.97
C GLY A 29 1.96 -10.46 -4.27
N VAL A 30 2.74 -11.06 -5.19
CA VAL A 30 2.67 -12.49 -5.52
C VAL A 30 3.48 -13.28 -4.50
N ASN A 31 3.05 -14.51 -4.17
CA ASN A 31 3.79 -15.37 -3.24
C ASN A 31 5.21 -15.64 -3.76
N ALA A 32 6.22 -15.42 -2.91
CA ALA A 32 7.63 -15.60 -3.25
C ALA A 32 7.97 -17.02 -3.75
N LEU A 33 7.19 -18.04 -3.36
CA LEU A 33 7.35 -19.40 -3.87
C LEU A 33 7.06 -19.47 -5.38
N TRP A 34 5.97 -18.86 -5.86
CA TRP A 34 5.64 -18.84 -7.29
C TRP A 34 6.68 -18.07 -8.10
N VAL A 35 7.17 -16.95 -7.57
CA VAL A 35 8.24 -16.17 -8.21
C VAL A 35 9.53 -17.00 -8.33
N ARG A 36 9.87 -17.79 -7.31
CA ARG A 36 11.03 -18.70 -7.36
C ARG A 36 10.82 -19.84 -8.36
N LEU A 37 9.63 -20.45 -8.39
CA LEU A 37 9.30 -21.53 -9.31
C LEU A 37 9.36 -21.05 -10.77
N GLY A 38 8.80 -19.87 -11.05
CA GLY A 38 8.89 -19.24 -12.36
C GLY A 38 10.33 -18.98 -12.76
N PHE A 39 11.16 -18.46 -11.85
CA PHE A 39 12.58 -18.23 -12.11
C PHE A 39 13.33 -19.54 -12.39
N LEU A 40 13.04 -20.61 -11.64
CA LEU A 40 13.66 -21.92 -11.84
C LEU A 40 13.25 -22.54 -13.19
N GLY A 41 11.97 -22.46 -13.55
CA GLY A 41 11.48 -22.88 -14.86
C GLY A 41 12.14 -22.11 -16.00
N LEU A 42 12.26 -20.78 -15.86
CA LEU A 42 12.91 -19.93 -16.86
C LEU A 42 14.42 -20.22 -16.96
N THR A 43 15.05 -20.57 -15.85
CA THR A 43 16.46 -21.01 -15.82
C THR A 43 16.65 -22.33 -16.57
N PHE A 44 15.72 -23.28 -16.40
CA PHE A 44 15.76 -24.56 -17.11
C PHE A 44 15.54 -24.38 -18.62
N PHE A 45 14.59 -23.53 -19.00
CA PHE A 45 14.27 -23.28 -20.42
C PHE A 45 15.33 -22.44 -21.13
N ALA A 46 15.91 -21.44 -20.46
CA ALA A 46 16.91 -20.53 -21.03
C ALA A 46 18.37 -21.03 -20.85
N GLY A 47 18.56 -22.29 -20.43
CA GLY A 47 19.88 -22.89 -20.30
C GLY A 47 20.81 -22.20 -19.28
N GLY A 48 20.26 -21.64 -18.20
CA GLY A 48 21.05 -20.98 -17.15
C GLY A 48 21.37 -19.51 -17.37
N MET A 49 20.98 -18.91 -18.51
CA MET A 49 21.25 -17.49 -18.83
C MET A 49 20.57 -16.49 -17.88
N THR A 50 19.56 -16.94 -17.13
CA THR A 50 18.89 -16.19 -16.07
C THR A 50 19.74 -15.96 -14.83
N ILE A 51 20.74 -16.80 -14.57
CA ILE A 51 21.62 -16.72 -13.39
C ILE A 51 22.40 -15.39 -13.36
N PRO A 52 23.14 -14.99 -14.41
CA PRO A 52 23.81 -13.69 -14.41
C PRO A 52 22.82 -12.52 -14.31
N PHE A 53 21.63 -12.62 -14.91
CA PHE A 53 20.57 -11.63 -14.75
C PHE A 53 20.11 -11.48 -13.29
N TYR A 54 20.01 -12.59 -12.56
CA TYR A 54 19.68 -12.57 -11.12
C TYR A 54 20.73 -11.82 -10.31
N PHE A 55 22.01 -12.05 -10.60
CA PHE A 55 23.12 -11.35 -9.95
C PHE A 55 23.13 -9.86 -10.29
N LEU A 56 22.93 -9.53 -11.56
CA LEU A 56 22.86 -8.14 -12.02
C LEU A 56 21.71 -7.39 -11.35
N ALA A 57 20.53 -8.00 -11.29
CA ALA A 57 19.40 -7.46 -10.56
C ALA A 57 19.68 -7.33 -9.05
N GLY A 58 20.41 -8.28 -8.46
CA GLY A 58 20.81 -8.21 -7.05
C GLY A 58 21.74 -7.04 -6.71
N ILE A 59 22.57 -6.63 -7.66
CA ILE A 59 23.51 -5.50 -7.52
C ILE A 59 22.81 -4.17 -7.81
N LEU A 60 21.98 -4.12 -8.86
CA LEU A 60 21.28 -2.91 -9.30
C LEU A 60 20.17 -2.51 -8.32
N LEU A 61 19.53 -3.49 -7.66
CA LEU A 61 18.36 -3.25 -6.84
C LEU A 61 18.74 -2.76 -5.42
N ASN A 62 18.27 -1.56 -5.09
CA ASN A 62 18.51 -0.93 -3.79
C ASN A 62 17.99 -1.79 -2.64
N LYS A 63 18.73 -1.81 -1.54
CA LYS A 63 18.36 -2.53 -0.32
C LYS A 63 17.08 -1.92 0.27
N LYS A 64 16.12 -2.76 0.65
CA LYS A 64 14.93 -2.33 1.40
C LYS A 64 15.39 -1.61 2.68
N PRO A 65 14.98 -0.35 2.91
CA PRO A 65 15.30 0.32 4.17
C PRO A 65 14.65 -0.44 5.33
N PRO A 66 15.33 -0.54 6.49
CA PRO A 66 14.72 -1.10 7.68
C PRO A 66 13.44 -0.30 7.99
N HIS A 67 12.42 -0.94 8.59
CA HIS A 67 11.15 -0.29 9.00
C HIS A 67 10.39 0.50 7.92
N LEU A 68 10.50 0.13 6.63
CA LEU A 68 9.73 0.78 5.55
C LEU A 68 8.21 0.68 5.73
N TYR A 69 7.75 -0.42 6.33
CA TYR A 69 6.37 -0.65 6.73
C TYR A 69 6.35 -0.97 8.23
N VAL A 70 5.37 -0.44 8.94
CA VAL A 70 5.19 -0.67 10.37
C VAL A 70 4.61 -2.07 10.61
N ASP A 71 3.66 -2.47 9.77
CA ASP A 71 2.96 -3.74 9.86
C ASP A 71 2.75 -4.39 8.47
N ARG A 72 2.21 -5.60 8.50
CA ARG A 72 1.92 -6.37 7.28
C ARG A 72 0.73 -5.78 6.51
N GLU A 73 -0.19 -5.11 7.19
CA GLU A 73 -1.37 -4.48 6.58
C GLU A 73 -0.99 -3.26 5.74
N GLU A 74 -0.10 -2.40 6.25
CA GLU A 74 0.46 -1.25 5.54
C GLU A 74 1.20 -1.72 4.28
N GLN A 75 1.98 -2.80 4.36
CA GLN A 75 2.64 -3.38 3.18
C GLN A 75 1.63 -3.78 2.10
N GLN A 76 0.55 -4.48 2.47
CA GLN A 76 -0.50 -4.90 1.54
C GLN A 76 -1.29 -3.71 0.96
N TYR A 77 -1.54 -2.68 1.78
CA TYR A 77 -2.15 -1.43 1.34
C TYR A 77 -1.32 -0.80 0.22
N TRP A 78 -0.02 -0.61 0.44
CA TRP A 78 0.85 0.00 -0.57
C TRP A 78 1.05 -0.88 -1.81
N GLN A 79 1.01 -2.21 -1.68
CA GLN A 79 0.96 -3.11 -2.84
C GLN A 79 -0.31 -2.88 -3.68
N ARG A 80 -1.47 -2.76 -3.03
CA ARG A 80 -2.76 -2.52 -3.70
C ARG A 80 -2.81 -1.15 -4.39
N VAL A 81 -2.27 -0.12 -3.73
CA VAL A 81 -2.13 1.25 -4.27
C VAL A 81 -1.33 1.21 -5.58
N ARG A 82 -0.25 0.42 -5.65
CA ARG A 82 0.58 0.28 -6.85
C ARG A 82 -0.09 -0.50 -7.96
N GLN A 83 -0.74 -1.62 -7.65
CA GLN A 83 -1.42 -2.45 -8.65
C GLN A 83 -2.61 -1.72 -9.29
N SER A 84 -3.33 -0.91 -8.52
CA SER A 84 -4.58 -0.31 -8.98
C SER A 84 -4.83 1.12 -8.47
N PRO A 85 -3.96 2.09 -8.82
CA PRO A 85 -4.01 3.44 -8.25
C PRO A 85 -5.36 4.14 -8.47
N LYS A 86 -5.99 3.94 -9.65
CA LYS A 86 -7.33 4.49 -9.93
C LYS A 86 -8.43 3.90 -9.04
N ARG A 87 -8.35 2.59 -8.73
CA ARG A 87 -9.33 1.94 -7.84
C ARG A 87 -9.14 2.39 -6.40
N THR A 88 -7.89 2.41 -5.93
CA THR A 88 -7.57 2.87 -4.57
C THR A 88 -7.94 4.33 -4.37
N ALA A 89 -7.65 5.22 -5.33
CA ALA A 89 -8.06 6.63 -5.25
C ALA A 89 -9.59 6.77 -5.19
N ARG A 90 -10.33 5.95 -5.93
CA ARG A 90 -11.81 5.94 -5.89
C ARG A 90 -12.34 5.44 -4.54
N GLU A 91 -11.72 4.41 -3.97
CA GLU A 91 -12.06 3.89 -2.64
C GLU A 91 -11.82 4.94 -1.56
N ILE A 92 -10.66 5.61 -1.59
CA ILE A 92 -10.32 6.69 -0.64
C ILE A 92 -11.33 7.83 -0.76
N ARG A 93 -11.67 8.26 -1.97
CA ARG A 93 -12.67 9.32 -2.19
C ARG A 93 -14.08 8.91 -1.74
N ALA A 94 -14.43 7.62 -1.87
CA ALA A 94 -15.71 7.12 -1.37
C ALA A 94 -15.74 7.15 0.17
N ARG A 95 -14.65 6.73 0.83
CA ARG A 95 -14.53 6.79 2.29
C ARG A 95 -14.53 8.23 2.83
N MET A 96 -13.84 9.15 2.15
CA MET A 96 -13.87 10.57 2.54
C MET A 96 -15.30 11.13 2.51
N ARG A 97 -16.05 10.89 1.43
CA ARG A 97 -17.45 11.35 1.34
C ARG A 97 -18.34 10.76 2.42
N ASP A 98 -18.09 9.52 2.84
CA ASP A 98 -18.84 8.89 3.94
C ASP A 98 -18.50 9.55 5.28
N ILE A 99 -17.22 9.84 5.53
CA ILE A 99 -16.78 10.57 6.73
C ILE A 99 -17.38 11.97 6.77
N ASP A 100 -17.35 12.70 5.65
CA ASP A 100 -17.94 14.04 5.54
C ASP A 100 -19.44 14.01 5.86
N ARG A 101 -20.17 13.01 5.38
CA ARG A 101 -21.59 12.82 5.68
C ARG A 101 -21.83 12.57 7.17
N ARG A 102 -21.04 11.67 7.78
CA ARG A 102 -21.16 11.35 9.21
C ARG A 102 -20.79 12.55 10.09
N LEU A 103 -19.83 13.37 9.65
CA LEU A 103 -19.46 14.60 10.35
C LEU A 103 -20.61 15.61 10.32
N ALA A 104 -21.28 15.78 9.18
CA ALA A 104 -22.44 16.66 9.07
C ALA A 104 -23.62 16.23 9.98
N ASP A 105 -23.84 14.92 10.14
CA ASP A 105 -24.85 14.39 11.06
C ASP A 105 -24.50 14.72 12.52
N VAL A 106 -23.23 14.60 12.91
CA VAL A 106 -22.73 14.95 14.26
C VAL A 106 -22.82 16.46 14.50
N GLU A 107 -22.46 17.27 13.52
CA GLU A 107 -22.59 18.73 13.57
C GLU A 107 -24.05 19.13 13.78
N THR A 108 -24.97 18.49 13.05
CA THR A 108 -26.41 18.73 13.20
C THR A 108 -26.89 18.41 14.61
N TYR A 109 -26.44 17.29 15.20
CA TYR A 109 -26.80 16.93 16.58
C TYR A 109 -26.30 17.98 17.59
N TYR A 110 -25.09 18.51 17.42
CA TYR A 110 -24.53 19.50 18.34
C TYR A 110 -25.18 20.89 18.18
N VAL A 111 -25.37 21.36 16.95
CA VAL A 111 -25.95 22.69 16.65
C VAL A 111 -27.46 22.73 16.93
N SER A 112 -28.19 21.64 16.68
CA SER A 112 -29.63 21.57 16.93
C SER A 112 -30.01 21.28 18.39
N SER A 113 -29.04 21.08 19.30
CA SER A 113 -29.34 20.72 20.70
C SER A 113 -29.87 21.88 21.56
N ASN A 114 -30.13 23.08 21.03
CA ASN A 114 -30.68 24.18 21.85
C ASN A 114 -31.73 25.09 21.20
N PRO A 115 -32.83 24.55 20.63
CA PRO A 115 -33.94 25.36 20.13
C PRO A 115 -34.69 26.10 21.26
N ARG A 116 -34.56 25.62 22.50
CA ARG A 116 -35.23 26.19 23.68
C ARG A 116 -34.65 27.55 24.08
N LEU A 117 -33.33 27.73 24.02
CA LEU A 117 -32.69 29.02 24.32
C LEU A 117 -33.01 30.08 23.26
N THR A 118 -33.01 29.72 21.98
CA THR A 118 -33.36 30.66 20.90
C THR A 118 -34.81 31.12 21.01
N ALA A 119 -35.74 30.21 21.30
CA ALA A 119 -37.15 30.55 21.50
C ALA A 119 -37.40 31.45 22.72
N GLU A 120 -36.58 31.33 23.77
CA GLU A 120 -36.70 32.12 24.99
C GLU A 120 -36.14 33.54 24.80
N ILE A 121 -35.09 33.71 23.99
CA ILE A 121 -34.56 35.03 23.60
C ILE A 121 -35.56 35.80 22.72
N GLU A 122 -36.23 35.12 21.78
CA GLU A 122 -37.27 35.73 20.93
C GLU A 122 -38.48 36.22 21.73
N ARG A 123 -38.79 35.55 22.85
CA ARG A 123 -39.95 35.88 23.70
C ARG A 123 -39.68 37.03 24.68
N LEU A 124 -38.42 37.40 24.89
CA LEU A 124 -37.98 38.51 25.74
C LEU A 124 -37.64 39.79 24.94
N ARG A 125 -37.79 39.75 23.62
CA ARG A 125 -37.62 40.89 22.71
C ARG A 125 -38.97 41.43 22.27
#